data_AF-A0A7S1XKH1-F1
#
_entry.id   AF-A0A7S1XKH1-F1
#
_cell.length_a   1.000
_cell.length_b   1.000
_cell.length_c   1.000
_cell.angle_alpha   90.00
_cell.angle_beta   90.00
_cell.angle_gamma   90.00
#
_symmetry.space_group_name_H-M   'P 1'
#
loop_
_entity.id
_entity.type
_entity.pdbx_description
1 polymer ?
#
loop_
_entity_poly.entity_id
_entity_poly.type
_entity_poly.pdbx_seq_one_letter_code
_entity_poly.pdbx_strand_id
1 'polypeptide(L)'
;VQNILGVILFLRLPYIVGQAGTFLTTVIVGMAVGSSVVTCISLSALVTNGKIAEGGPYFILSRNLGPPAGGAIGILFYLGTVVASSMYLLGAIEVIQTGF
;
A
#
# COMPACT_ATOMS: atom_id res chain seq x y z
N VAL A 1 0.06 -8.85 -6.49
CA VAL A 1 1.17 -9.43 -5.70
C VAL A 1 2.48 -8.68 -5.92
N GLN A 2 2.89 -8.45 -7.16
CA GLN A 2 4.13 -7.71 -7.47
C GLN A 2 4.25 -6.34 -6.79
N ASN A 3 3.16 -5.58 -6.69
CA ASN A 3 3.17 -4.25 -6.06
C ASN A 3 3.19 -4.27 -4.50
N ILE A 4 3.02 -5.45 -3.89
CA ILE A 4 3.00 -5.60 -2.42
C ILE A 4 4.39 -5.98 -1.90
N LEU A 5 5.08 -6.86 -2.62
CA LEU A 5 6.44 -7.26 -2.27
C LEU A 5 7.40 -6.14 -2.67
N GLY A 6 8.17 -5.62 -1.71
CA GLY A 6 9.05 -4.48 -1.97
C GLY A 6 10.22 -4.38 -1.00
N VAL A 7 10.90 -3.23 -1.06
CA VAL A 7 12.15 -2.93 -0.32
C VAL A 7 12.05 -3.24 1.18
N ILE A 8 10.91 -2.99 1.82
CA ILE A 8 10.72 -3.21 3.27
C ILE A 8 10.93 -4.67 3.66
N LEU A 9 10.46 -5.61 2.82
CA LEU A 9 10.56 -7.05 3.09
C LEU A 9 12.03 -7.50 3.20
N PHE A 10 12.89 -6.96 2.34
CA PHE A 10 14.29 -7.41 2.24
C PHE A 10 15.24 -6.59 3.12
N LEU A 11 15.08 -5.26 3.17
CA LEU A 11 16.01 -4.39 3.89
C LEU A 11 15.62 -4.14 5.34
N ARG A 12 14.32 -4.08 5.66
CA ARG A 12 13.85 -3.59 6.97
C ARG A 12 13.28 -4.68 7.85
N LEU A 13 12.72 -5.75 7.28
CA LEU A 13 12.13 -6.85 8.07
C LEU A 13 13.14 -7.53 9.02
N PRO A 14 14.39 -7.85 8.61
CA PRO A 14 15.38 -8.43 9.52
C PRO A 14 15.71 -7.50 10.70
N TYR A 15 15.78 -6.19 10.44
CA TYR A 15 16.04 -5.18 11.46
C TYR A 15 14.88 -5.08 12.46
N ILE A 16 13.62 -5.09 11.98
CA ILE A 16 12.43 -5.06 12.84
C ILE A 16 12.38 -6.29 13.75
N VAL A 17 12.62 -7.49 13.18
CA VAL A 17 12.68 -8.74 13.96
C VAL A 17 13.83 -8.69 14.99
N GLY A 18 14.98 -8.11 14.62
CA GLY A 18 16.12 -7.95 15.52
C GLY A 18 15.86 -7.03 16.71
N GLN A 19 15.04 -6.00 16.56
CA GLN A 19 14.72 -5.04 17.64
C GLN A 19 13.52 -5.47 18.49
N ALA A 20 12.43 -5.90 17.85
CA ALA A 20 11.16 -6.21 18.50
C ALA A 20 11.03 -7.70 18.92
N GLY A 21 11.89 -8.57 18.39
CA GLY A 21 11.76 -10.01 18.53
C GLY A 21 10.66 -10.61 17.64
N THR A 22 10.57 -11.94 17.60
CA THR A 22 9.66 -12.66 16.70
C THR A 22 8.19 -12.44 17.07
N PHE A 23 7.83 -12.56 18.34
CA PHE A 23 6.43 -12.45 18.79
C PHE A 23 5.82 -11.08 18.51
N LEU A 24 6.48 -10.00 18.91
CA LEU A 24 5.97 -8.64 18.70
C LEU A 24 5.94 -8.27 17.22
N THR A 25 6.94 -8.71 16.44
CA THR A 25 6.96 -8.49 14.98
C THR A 25 5.77 -9.17 14.30
N THR A 26 5.41 -10.40 14.70
CA THR A 26 4.22 -11.08 14.18
C THR A 26 2.94 -10.31 14.49
N VAL A 27 2.81 -9.72 15.68
CA VAL A 27 1.66 -8.87 16.05
C VAL A 27 1.61 -7.61 15.19
N ILE A 28 2.74 -6.93 14.97
CA ILE A 28 2.83 -5.74 14.12
C ILE A 28 2.38 -6.06 12.68
N VAL A 29 2.91 -7.13 12.10
CA VAL A 29 2.53 -7.58 10.76
C VAL A 29 1.05 -7.97 10.72
N GLY A 30 0.55 -8.65 11.75
CA GLY A 30 -0.86 -9.01 11.88
C GLY A 30 -1.80 -7.80 11.87
N MET A 31 -1.47 -6.74 12.59
CA MET A 31 -2.25 -5.49 12.58
C MET A 31 -2.22 -4.80 11.20
N ALA A 32 -1.06 -4.75 10.55
CA ALA A 32 -0.90 -4.14 9.22
C ALA A 32 -1.66 -4.91 8.12
N VAL A 33 -1.65 -6.25 8.18
CA VAL A 33 -2.43 -7.08 7.26
C VAL A 33 -3.93 -6.95 7.58
N GLY A 34 -4.30 -6.91 8.86
CA GLY A 34 -5.69 -6.74 9.29
C GLY A 34 -6.34 -5.47 8.71
N SER A 35 -5.67 -4.32 8.81
CA SER A 35 -6.18 -3.07 8.23
C SER A 35 -6.26 -3.11 6.70
N SER A 36 -5.31 -3.77 6.04
CA SER A 36 -5.31 -3.97 4.59
C SER A 36 -6.48 -4.85 4.13
N VAL A 37 -6.81 -5.91 4.87
CA VAL A 37 -7.94 -6.81 4.56
C VAL A 37 -9.27 -6.05 4.69
N VAL A 38 -9.47 -5.27 5.75
CA VAL A 38 -10.68 -4.45 5.93
C VAL A 38 -10.85 -3.45 4.77
N THR A 39 -9.75 -2.82 4.34
CA THR A 39 -9.75 -1.89 3.20
C THR A 39 -10.07 -2.63 1.89
N CYS A 40 -9.53 -3.83 1.70
CA CYS A 40 -9.81 -4.66 0.53
C CYS A 40 -11.28 -5.06 0.44
N ILE A 41 -11.89 -5.49 1.55
CA ILE A 41 -13.33 -5.82 1.60
C ILE A 41 -14.18 -4.59 1.23
N SER A 42 -13.81 -3.41 1.74
CA SER A 42 -14.49 -2.15 1.41
C SER A 42 -14.40 -1.85 -0.09
N LEU A 43 -13.21 -1.99 -0.69
CA LEU A 43 -13.01 -1.81 -2.13
C LEU A 43 -13.80 -2.84 -2.96
N SER A 44 -13.88 -4.10 -2.53
CA SER A 44 -14.70 -5.12 -3.19
C SER A 44 -16.19 -4.75 -3.19
N ALA A 45 -16.69 -4.17 -2.09
CA ALA A 45 -18.06 -3.67 -2.02
C ALA A 45 -18.30 -2.48 -2.99
N LEU A 46 -17.30 -1.61 -3.19
CA LEU A 46 -17.39 -0.50 -4.15
C LEU A 46 -17.40 -0.97 -5.61
N VAL A 47 -16.54 -1.93 -5.95
CA VAL A 47 -16.45 -2.47 -7.33
C VAL A 47 -17.72 -3.24 -7.71
N THR A 48 -18.42 -3.82 -6.73
CA THR A 48 -19.67 -4.57 -6.96
C THR A 48 -20.93 -3.70 -7.01
N ASN A 49 -20.89 -2.45 -6.54
CA ASN A 49 -22.06 -1.56 -6.44
C ASN A 49 -22.31 -0.65 -7.66
N GLY A 50 -21.62 -0.81 -8.79
CA GLY A 50 -21.75 0.08 -9.94
C GLY A 50 -21.71 -0.61 -11.30
N LYS A 51 -22.28 0.04 -12.32
CA LYS A 51 -22.01 -0.29 -13.73
C LYS A 51 -20.53 0.03 -14.01
N ILE A 52 -19.71 -1.01 -14.08
CA ILE A 52 -18.28 -0.93 -14.37
C ILE A 52 -18.15 -0.46 -15.83
N ALA A 53 -18.01 0.85 -16.04
CA ALA A 53 -17.51 1.36 -17.30
C ALA A 53 -15.98 1.32 -17.26
N GLU A 54 -15.34 1.14 -18.42
CA GLU A 54 -13.89 1.06 -18.57
C GLU A 54 -13.22 2.29 -17.92
N GLY A 55 -12.54 2.06 -16.81
CA GLY A 55 -11.87 3.11 -16.05
C GLY A 55 -11.09 2.50 -14.89
N GLY A 56 -9.91 3.04 -14.63
CA GLY A 56 -9.04 2.59 -13.54
C GLY A 56 -9.62 2.86 -12.13
N PRO A 57 -8.82 2.63 -11.08
CA PRO A 57 -9.28 2.71 -9.69
C PRO A 57 -9.95 4.04 -9.31
N TYR A 58 -9.43 5.17 -9.81
CA TYR A 58 -10.01 6.50 -9.56
C TYR A 58 -11.40 6.67 -10.19
N PHE A 59 -11.62 6.08 -11.36
CA PHE A 59 -12.91 6.15 -12.04
C PHE A 59 -13.98 5.38 -11.25
N ILE A 60 -13.62 4.22 -10.69
CA ILE A 60 -14.50 3.42 -9.84
C ILE A 60 -14.84 4.18 -8.55
N LEU A 61 -13.85 4.81 -7.90
CA LEU A 61 -14.07 5.57 -6.67
C LEU A 61 -14.94 6.82 -6.87
N SER A 62 -14.63 7.63 -7.88
CA SER A 62 -15.32 8.91 -8.13
C SER A 62 -16.80 8.74 -8.49
N ARG A 63 -17.19 7.63 -9.13
CA ARG A 63 -18.61 7.34 -9.41
C ARG A 63 -19.37 6.77 -8.22
N ASN A 64 -18.76 5.91 -7.40
CA ASN A 64 -19.45 5.27 -6.28
C ASN A 64 -19.57 6.20 -5.06
N LEU A 65 -18.56 7.03 -4.77
CA LEU A 65 -18.56 7.92 -3.59
C LEU A 65 -18.94 9.38 -3.92
N GLY A 66 -19.02 9.71 -5.22
CA GLY A 66 -19.26 11.07 -5.69
C GLY A 66 -18.01 11.96 -5.77
N PRO A 67 -18.12 13.15 -6.40
CA PRO A 67 -16.97 14.02 -6.69
C PRO A 67 -16.11 14.46 -5.50
N PRO A 68 -16.67 14.91 -4.34
CA PRO A 68 -15.84 15.46 -3.26
C PRO A 68 -15.01 14.38 -2.55
N ALA A 69 -15.59 13.21 -2.30
CA ALA A 69 -14.89 12.10 -1.65
C ALA A 69 -13.91 11.40 -2.60
N GLY A 70 -14.30 11.17 -3.86
CA GLY A 70 -13.43 10.58 -4.87
C GLY A 70 -12.20 11.42 -5.17
N GLY A 71 -12.36 12.75 -5.28
CA GLY A 71 -11.25 13.69 -5.52
C GLY A 71 -10.25 13.71 -4.37
N ALA A 72 -10.74 13.80 -3.11
CA ALA A 72 -9.88 13.81 -1.94
C ALA A 72 -9.05 12.52 -1.81
N ILE A 73 -9.69 11.35 -1.97
CA ILE A 73 -9.01 10.05 -1.91
C ILE A 73 -8.00 9.92 -3.07
N GLY A 74 -8.36 10.40 -4.27
CA GLY A 74 -7.47 10.38 -5.43
C GLY A 74 -6.19 11.19 -5.23
N ILE A 75 -6.30 12.39 -4.65
CA ILE A 75 -5.13 13.24 -4.36
C ILE A 75 -4.22 12.59 -3.31
N LEU A 76 -4.81 12.03 -2.23
CA LEU A 76 -4.05 11.33 -1.20
C LEU A 76 -3.34 10.09 -1.75
N PHE A 77 -4.03 9.31 -2.60
CA PHE A 77 -3.44 8.14 -3.23
C PHE A 77 -2.30 8.52 -4.18
N TYR A 78 -2.46 9.58 -4.98
CA TYR A 78 -1.41 10.09 -5.85
C TYR A 78 -0.15 10.47 -5.05
N LEU A 79 -0.30 11.31 -4.03
CA LEU A 79 0.83 11.72 -3.19
C LEU A 79 1.49 10.52 -2.49
N GLY A 80 0.69 9.58 -1.99
CA GLY A 80 1.18 8.33 -1.41
C GLY A 80 2.03 7.53 -2.39
N THR A 81 1.59 7.39 -3.65
CA THR A 81 2.38 6.68 -4.68
C THR A 81 3.66 7.40 -5.07
N VAL A 82 3.67 8.73 -5.11
CA VAL A 82 4.89 9.51 -5.39
C VAL A 82 5.92 9.32 -4.27
N VAL A 83 5.51 9.41 -3.01
CA VAL A 83 6.40 9.17 -1.87
C VAL A 83 6.84 7.70 -1.79
N ALA A 84 5.97 6.75 -2.14
CA ALA A 84 6.36 5.35 -2.21
C ALA A 84 7.42 5.11 -3.30
N SER A 85 7.30 5.78 -4.45
CA SER A 85 8.29 5.67 -5.53
C SER A 85 9.67 6.18 -5.11
N SER A 86 9.76 7.28 -4.37
CA SER A 86 11.02 7.78 -3.84
C SER A 86 11.61 6.82 -2.79
N MET A 87 10.78 6.24 -1.93
CA MET A 87 11.22 5.22 -0.98
C MET A 87 11.84 3.99 -1.68
N TYR A 88 11.22 3.49 -2.75
CA TYR A 88 11.76 2.36 -3.49
C TYR A 88 13.09 2.70 -4.17
N LEU A 89 13.23 3.92 -4.70
CA LEU A 89 14.48 4.38 -5.33
C LEU A 89 15.62 4.51 -4.32
N LEU A 90 15.34 5.09 -3.15
CA LEU A 90 16.30 5.19 -2.06
C LEU A 90 16.72 3.80 -1.55
N GLY A 91 15.75 2.88 -1.42
CA GLY A 91 16.04 1.49 -1.07
C GLY A 91 16.94 0.80 -2.08
N ALA A 92 16.75 1.05 -3.39
CA ALA A 92 17.62 0.52 -4.43
C ALA A 92 19.06 1.08 -4.30
N ILE A 93 19.20 2.39 -4.06
CA ILE A 93 20.50 3.03 -3.87
C ILE A 93 21.20 2.48 -2.61
N GLU A 94 20.48 2.27 -1.50
CA GLU A 94 21.03 1.67 -0.27
C GLU A 94 21.60 0.27 -0.52
N VAL A 95 20.88 -0.57 -1.28
CA VAL A 95 21.40 -1.90 -1.67
C VAL A 95 22.63 -1.79 -2.56
N ILE A 96 22.64 -0.87 -3.54
CA ILE A 96 23.78 -0.71 -4.45
C ILE A 96 25.02 -0.21 -3.70
N GLN A 97 24.87 0.70 -2.74
CA GLN A 97 26.00 1.26 -2.01
C GLN A 97 26.55 0.31 -0.93
N THR A 98 25.69 -0.48 -0.30
CA THR A 98 26.08 -1.36 0.82
C THR A 98 26.34 -2.81 0.37
N GLY A 99 25.85 -3.18 -0.81
CA GLY A 99 25.89 -4.54 -1.37
C GLY A 99 27.04 -4.84 -2.33
N PHE A 100 28.08 -3.99 -2.37
CA PHE A 100 29.38 -4.25 -3.01
C PHE A 100 30.54 -3.99 -2.04
#